data_AF-A0A7S2I1I6-F1
#
_entry.id   AF-A0A7S2I1I6-F1
#
_cell.length_a   1.000
_cell.length_b   1.000
_cell.length_c   1.000
_cell.angle_alpha   90.00
_cell.angle_beta   90.00
_cell.angle_gamma   90.00
#
_symmetry.space_group_name_H-M   'P 1'
#
loop_
_entity.id
_entity.type
_entity.pdbx_description
1 polymer ?
#
loop_
_entity_poly.entity_id
_entity_poly.type
_entity_poly.pdbx_seq_one_letter_code
_entity_poly.pdbx_strand_id
1 'polypeptide(L)'
;MKFVSALVALVLLSNSEARLRELQGACPGTVQLSVSSCDYESLKAALADSTSCTAEETLALLGDSEMVDSKCEAAYSDAKSLPFSEVLNKGYQYDREFFNGGTDLNSFESSTVDHAKDTERLSVIGTELLGDTVIEWPDYLANFQECHHRAAMCCWTADKYNVGGGSCTSAGCADGDPLDNTDVCHVDMKNSPLAAHTRDGVAVFPGDAEGPVHCQGFAWDEKDEMFRGNALFHVVMKGLLSNGYTRNVPGAPMCGCVEQMPVVSHAVCSNTDVNLQVTLVKELEEELRIYIGGKNISFGNCDGKDLADYHADRGLEKFVVGDCSSGYGLERSIYLAGLVKKD
;
A
#
# COMPACT_ATOMS: atom_id res chain seq x y z
N MET A 1 -66.85 -46.29 6.69
CA MET A 1 -66.28 -45.00 7.12
C MET A 1 -64.76 -45.06 7.01
N LYS A 2 -64.22 -44.74 5.82
CA LYS A 2 -62.78 -44.83 5.47
C LYS A 2 -62.17 -43.44 5.17
N PHE A 3 -62.81 -42.36 5.61
CA PHE A 3 -62.47 -40.99 5.18
C PHE A 3 -61.78 -40.12 6.24
N VAL A 4 -61.49 -40.63 7.44
CA VAL A 4 -60.92 -39.80 8.53
C VAL A 4 -59.38 -39.96 8.67
N SER A 5 -58.79 -41.09 8.28
CA SER A 5 -57.32 -41.29 8.39
C SER A 5 -56.49 -40.56 7.34
N ALA A 6 -57.05 -40.21 6.18
CA ALA A 6 -56.30 -39.53 5.12
C ALA A 6 -56.10 -38.03 5.42
N LEU A 7 -57.01 -37.39 6.16
CA LEU A 7 -56.96 -35.96 6.43
C LEU A 7 -55.94 -35.61 7.55
N VAL A 8 -55.77 -36.48 8.54
CA VAL A 8 -54.82 -36.26 9.66
C VAL A 8 -53.37 -36.48 9.22
N ALA A 9 -53.12 -37.41 8.29
CA ALA A 9 -51.79 -37.61 7.70
C ALA A 9 -51.38 -36.44 6.79
N LEU A 10 -52.32 -35.86 6.04
CA LEU A 10 -52.04 -34.70 5.17
C LEU A 10 -51.74 -33.42 5.97
N VAL A 11 -52.42 -33.20 7.09
CA VAL A 11 -52.20 -32.02 7.96
C VAL A 11 -50.87 -32.12 8.72
N LEU A 12 -50.48 -33.32 9.18
CA LEU A 12 -49.18 -33.52 9.85
C LEU A 12 -47.98 -33.45 8.89
N LEU A 13 -48.14 -33.89 7.62
CA LEU A 13 -47.10 -33.77 6.59
C LEU A 13 -46.97 -32.33 6.05
N SER A 14 -48.08 -31.60 5.91
CA SER A 14 -48.03 -30.19 5.48
C SER A 14 -47.39 -29.27 6.54
N ASN A 15 -47.54 -29.57 7.83
CA ASN A 15 -46.89 -28.84 8.91
C ASN A 15 -45.38 -29.17 9.05
N SER A 16 -44.94 -30.37 8.66
CA SER A 16 -43.51 -30.68 8.62
C SER A 16 -42.81 -30.06 7.41
N GLU A 17 -43.48 -29.99 6.24
CA GLU A 17 -42.93 -29.33 5.05
C GLU A 17 -42.94 -27.80 5.16
N ALA A 18 -43.93 -27.20 5.84
CA ALA A 18 -43.92 -25.77 6.16
C ALA A 18 -42.81 -25.41 7.16
N ARG A 19 -42.56 -26.24 8.18
CA ARG A 19 -41.42 -26.06 9.09
C ARG A 19 -40.06 -26.36 8.44
N LEU A 20 -40.00 -27.29 7.49
CA LEU A 20 -38.79 -27.57 6.70
C LEU A 20 -38.51 -26.48 5.64
N ARG A 21 -39.54 -25.80 5.12
CA ARG A 21 -39.39 -24.64 4.22
C ARG A 21 -39.04 -23.35 4.98
N GLU A 22 -39.49 -23.18 6.22
CA GLU A 22 -38.91 -22.19 7.15
C GLU A 22 -37.45 -22.50 7.53
N LEU A 23 -36.99 -23.75 7.32
CA LEU A 23 -35.61 -24.20 7.53
C LEU A 23 -34.78 -24.28 6.23
N GLN A 24 -35.33 -23.89 5.06
CA GLN A 24 -34.66 -23.95 3.75
C GLN A 24 -34.63 -22.61 3.00
N GLY A 25 -35.13 -21.53 3.61
CA GLY A 25 -35.02 -20.15 3.11
C GLY A 25 -34.22 -19.27 4.09
N ALA A 26 -33.14 -19.81 4.62
CA ALA A 26 -32.16 -19.04 5.36
C ALA A 26 -30.82 -19.27 4.65
N CYS A 27 -30.20 -18.17 4.22
CA CYS A 27 -28.81 -18.13 3.80
C CYS A 27 -28.00 -19.02 4.76
N PRO A 28 -27.34 -20.09 4.28
CA PRO A 28 -26.73 -21.09 5.17
C PRO A 28 -25.78 -20.38 6.14
N GLY A 29 -25.77 -20.83 7.40
CA GLY A 29 -25.06 -20.16 8.51
C GLY A 29 -23.55 -19.99 8.33
N THR A 30 -22.97 -20.38 7.19
CA THR A 30 -21.61 -20.04 6.75
C THR A 30 -21.59 -19.78 5.24
N VAL A 31 -21.06 -18.63 4.83
CA VAL A 31 -20.90 -18.24 3.42
C VAL A 31 -19.44 -17.83 3.19
N GLN A 32 -18.84 -18.30 2.10
CA GLN A 32 -17.50 -17.89 1.67
C GLN A 32 -17.59 -16.99 0.45
N LEU A 33 -16.88 -15.87 0.50
CA LEU A 33 -16.88 -14.82 -0.51
C LEU A 33 -15.46 -14.49 -0.90
N SER A 34 -15.30 -14.12 -2.17
CA SER A 34 -14.07 -13.55 -2.70
C SER A 34 -14.33 -12.08 -3.00
N VAL A 35 -13.67 -11.18 -2.27
CA VAL A 35 -13.90 -9.73 -2.33
C VAL A 35 -12.58 -8.97 -2.42
N SER A 36 -12.61 -7.75 -2.97
CA SER A 36 -11.43 -6.87 -2.98
C SER A 36 -11.15 -6.23 -1.61
N SER A 37 -12.19 -6.03 -0.82
CA SER A 37 -12.13 -5.41 0.50
C SER A 37 -13.24 -5.95 1.41
N CYS A 38 -12.99 -5.93 2.71
CA CYS A 38 -13.99 -6.20 3.74
C CYS A 38 -14.63 -4.87 4.14
N ASP A 39 -15.73 -4.55 3.48
CA ASP A 39 -16.63 -3.44 3.80
C ASP A 39 -18.05 -3.86 3.41
N TYR A 40 -19.06 -3.16 3.94
CA TYR A 40 -20.46 -3.50 3.71
C TYR A 40 -20.82 -3.61 2.22
N GLU A 41 -20.39 -2.67 1.38
CA GLU A 41 -20.76 -2.64 -0.03
C GLU A 41 -20.08 -3.76 -0.83
N SER A 42 -18.81 -4.05 -0.55
CA SER A 42 -18.08 -5.16 -1.17
C SER A 42 -18.67 -6.52 -0.80
N LEU A 43 -19.02 -6.71 0.48
CA LEU A 43 -19.66 -7.95 0.93
C LEU A 43 -21.07 -8.12 0.37
N LYS A 44 -21.85 -7.03 0.32
CA LYS A 44 -23.20 -7.02 -0.24
C LYS A 44 -23.19 -7.34 -1.73
N ALA A 45 -22.26 -6.75 -2.49
CA ALA A 45 -22.08 -7.02 -3.91
C ALA A 45 -21.73 -8.50 -4.15
N ALA A 46 -20.73 -9.03 -3.43
CA ALA A 46 -20.32 -10.43 -3.58
C ALA A 46 -21.40 -11.43 -3.13
N LEU A 47 -22.20 -11.09 -2.12
CA LEU A 47 -23.34 -11.91 -1.71
C LEU A 47 -24.45 -11.92 -2.76
N ALA A 48 -24.75 -10.76 -3.37
CA ALA A 48 -25.75 -10.66 -4.43
C ALA A 48 -25.39 -11.48 -5.67
N ASP A 49 -24.10 -11.58 -5.97
CA ASP A 49 -23.57 -12.42 -7.05
C ASP A 49 -23.45 -13.92 -6.65
N SER A 50 -23.57 -14.23 -5.36
CA SER A 50 -23.59 -15.60 -4.88
C SER A 50 -24.93 -16.27 -5.19
N THR A 51 -24.91 -17.52 -5.66
CA THR A 51 -26.14 -18.33 -5.84
C THR A 51 -26.70 -18.86 -4.53
N SER A 52 -26.11 -18.46 -3.40
CA SER A 52 -26.36 -19.05 -2.08
C SER A 52 -27.53 -18.41 -1.36
N CYS A 53 -27.85 -17.14 -1.67
CA CYS A 53 -28.82 -16.34 -0.90
C CYS A 53 -29.62 -15.40 -1.83
N THR A 54 -30.89 -15.17 -1.52
CA THR A 54 -31.75 -14.17 -2.17
C THR A 54 -31.45 -12.77 -1.66
N ALA A 55 -31.86 -11.72 -2.39
CA ALA A 55 -31.61 -10.32 -2.01
C ALA A 55 -32.13 -9.95 -0.61
N GLU A 56 -33.29 -10.48 -0.20
CA GLU A 56 -33.86 -10.28 1.13
C GLU A 56 -33.05 -11.01 2.22
N GLU A 57 -32.60 -12.23 1.93
CA GLU A 57 -31.73 -13.00 2.84
C GLU A 57 -30.34 -12.37 2.98
N THR A 58 -29.79 -11.77 1.93
CA THR A 58 -28.50 -11.05 1.95
C THR A 58 -28.54 -9.83 2.87
N LEU A 59 -29.61 -9.02 2.77
CA LEU A 59 -29.84 -7.88 3.68
C LEU A 59 -30.04 -8.34 5.12
N ALA A 60 -30.78 -9.44 5.32
CA ALA A 60 -30.96 -10.02 6.64
C ALA A 60 -29.67 -10.61 7.22
N LEU A 61 -28.76 -11.14 6.39
CA LEU A 61 -27.48 -11.69 6.82
C LEU A 61 -26.54 -10.60 7.31
N LEU A 62 -26.26 -9.60 6.46
CA LEU A 62 -25.34 -8.51 6.78
C LEU A 62 -25.87 -7.61 7.89
N GLY A 63 -27.17 -7.30 7.89
CA GLY A 63 -27.74 -6.35 8.83
C GLY A 63 -27.30 -4.91 8.54
N ASP A 64 -26.85 -4.21 9.58
CA ASP A 64 -26.48 -2.79 9.54
C ASP A 64 -25.05 -2.57 9.00
N SER A 65 -24.85 -1.53 8.20
CA SER A 65 -23.55 -1.24 7.56
C SER A 65 -22.46 -0.90 8.57
N GLU A 66 -22.73 -0.09 9.59
CA GLU A 66 -21.72 0.29 10.60
C GLU A 66 -21.28 -0.94 11.41
N MET A 67 -22.22 -1.84 11.71
CA MET A 67 -21.91 -3.10 12.38
C MET A 67 -21.01 -4.00 11.52
N VAL A 68 -21.28 -4.09 10.21
CA VAL A 68 -20.47 -4.89 9.29
C VAL A 68 -19.06 -4.32 9.16
N ASP A 69 -18.93 -3.01 8.99
CA ASP A 69 -17.63 -2.35 8.87
C ASP A 69 -16.81 -2.54 10.15
N SER A 70 -17.43 -2.38 11.32
CA SER A 70 -16.77 -2.67 12.61
C SER A 70 -16.32 -4.13 12.75
N LYS A 71 -17.12 -5.09 12.26
CA LYS A 71 -16.74 -6.52 12.28
C LYS A 71 -15.63 -6.83 11.27
N CYS A 72 -15.58 -6.12 10.14
CA CYS A 72 -14.47 -6.18 9.20
C CYS A 72 -13.17 -5.65 9.81
N GLU A 73 -13.21 -4.50 10.50
CA GLU A 73 -12.05 -3.97 11.24
C GLU A 73 -11.52 -4.96 12.30
N ALA A 74 -12.43 -5.61 13.04
CA ALA A 74 -12.07 -6.66 13.98
C ALA A 74 -11.42 -7.87 13.28
N ALA A 75 -12.01 -8.33 12.16
CA ALA A 75 -11.47 -9.43 11.37
C ALA A 75 -10.09 -9.12 10.78
N TYR A 76 -9.83 -7.85 10.44
CA TYR A 76 -8.50 -7.39 10.03
C TYR A 76 -7.52 -7.37 11.19
N SER A 77 -7.95 -6.92 12.37
CA SER A 77 -7.10 -6.87 13.57
C SER A 77 -6.73 -8.26 14.08
N ASP A 78 -7.61 -9.24 13.91
CA ASP A 78 -7.35 -10.65 14.24
C ASP A 78 -6.46 -11.34 13.18
N ALA A 79 -6.34 -10.75 12.00
CA ALA A 79 -5.48 -11.31 10.97
C ALA A 79 -4.01 -11.15 11.36
N LYS A 80 -3.23 -12.21 11.16
CA LYS A 80 -1.79 -12.17 11.36
C LYS A 80 -1.16 -11.08 10.47
N SER A 81 -0.51 -10.12 11.11
CA SER A 81 0.29 -9.07 10.49
C SER A 81 1.78 -9.25 10.81
N LEU A 82 2.64 -8.68 9.96
CA LEU A 82 4.06 -8.52 10.18
C LEU A 82 4.32 -7.03 10.48
N PRO A 83 4.73 -6.67 11.70
CA PRO A 83 5.16 -5.30 11.99
C PRO A 83 6.29 -4.88 11.07
N PHE A 84 6.25 -3.65 10.54
CA PHE A 84 7.30 -3.21 9.60
C PHE A 84 8.69 -3.20 10.24
N SER A 85 8.79 -2.97 11.56
CA SER A 85 10.07 -3.04 12.30
C SER A 85 10.74 -4.42 12.24
N GLU A 86 9.97 -5.47 12.00
CA GLU A 86 10.48 -6.83 11.81
C GLU A 86 10.96 -7.09 10.38
N VAL A 87 10.71 -6.19 9.42
CA VAL A 87 11.14 -6.37 8.03
C VAL A 87 12.66 -6.40 7.94
N LEU A 88 13.31 -5.30 8.36
CA LEU A 88 14.77 -5.23 8.43
C LEU A 88 15.29 -5.90 9.71
N ASN A 89 14.52 -5.84 10.80
CA ASN A 89 14.84 -6.39 12.12
C ASN A 89 16.25 -5.97 12.62
N LYS A 90 16.60 -4.71 12.37
CA LYS A 90 17.85 -4.07 12.85
C LYS A 90 17.57 -2.95 13.86
N GLY A 91 16.29 -2.74 14.20
CA GLY A 91 15.82 -1.79 15.21
C GLY A 91 15.55 -0.39 14.65
N TYR A 92 14.81 0.38 15.44
CA TYR A 92 14.27 1.70 15.09
C TYR A 92 15.27 2.65 14.40
N GLN A 93 16.49 2.78 14.95
CA GLN A 93 17.48 3.70 14.40
C GLN A 93 17.91 3.27 13.00
N TYR A 94 18.04 1.96 12.77
CA TYR A 94 18.40 1.45 11.46
C TYR A 94 17.29 1.71 10.44
N ASP A 95 16.04 1.42 10.79
CA ASP A 95 14.89 1.65 9.91
C ASP A 95 14.76 3.14 9.55
N ARG A 96 14.91 4.01 10.56
CA ARG A 96 14.91 5.46 10.35
C ARG A 96 16.01 5.90 9.39
N GLU A 97 17.25 5.48 9.62
CA GLU A 97 18.35 5.88 8.74
C GLU A 97 18.19 5.28 7.34
N PHE A 98 17.71 4.04 7.22
CA PHE A 98 17.44 3.41 5.92
C PHE A 98 16.48 4.23 5.06
N PHE A 99 15.36 4.68 5.63
CA PHE A 99 14.40 5.50 4.89
C PHE A 99 14.87 6.94 4.65
N ASN A 100 15.84 7.43 5.41
CA ASN A 100 16.51 8.70 5.16
C ASN A 100 17.71 8.59 4.20
N GLY A 101 17.96 7.41 3.63
CA GLY A 101 19.09 7.17 2.72
C GLY A 101 20.44 6.90 3.41
N GLY A 102 20.46 6.81 4.73
CA GLY A 102 21.56 6.27 5.53
C GLY A 102 21.55 4.74 5.59
N THR A 103 22.56 4.14 6.24
CA THR A 103 22.86 2.69 6.37
C THR A 103 23.77 2.08 5.29
N ASP A 104 24.28 0.89 5.59
CA ASP A 104 25.06 0.00 4.70
C ASP A 104 24.26 -0.47 3.48
N LEU A 105 22.93 -0.55 3.57
CA LEU A 105 22.10 -0.88 2.41
C LEU A 105 22.05 0.26 1.40
N ASN A 106 22.15 1.51 1.87
CA ASN A 106 22.16 2.69 1.00
C ASN A 106 23.57 3.21 0.66
N SER A 107 24.62 2.53 1.14
CA SER A 107 26.00 2.94 0.90
C SER A 107 26.81 1.85 0.22
N PHE A 108 27.85 2.30 -0.48
CA PHE A 108 28.87 1.46 -1.13
C PHE A 108 29.88 0.89 -0.13
N GLU A 109 29.89 1.36 1.13
CA GLU A 109 30.86 0.98 2.16
C GLU A 109 30.54 -0.35 2.85
N SER A 110 29.48 -1.05 2.44
CA SER A 110 29.18 -2.41 2.94
C SER A 110 30.39 -3.32 2.71
N SER A 111 30.87 -3.97 3.79
CA SER A 111 31.95 -4.95 3.76
C SER A 111 31.63 -6.21 2.95
N THR A 112 30.37 -6.38 2.55
CA THR A 112 29.87 -7.44 1.69
C THR A 112 29.32 -6.82 0.41
N VAL A 113 30.10 -6.96 -0.66
CA VAL A 113 29.67 -6.59 -2.02
C VAL A 113 28.79 -7.72 -2.62
N ASP A 114 27.87 -8.25 -1.81
CA ASP A 114 27.12 -9.46 -2.09
C ASP A 114 25.63 -9.18 -1.90
N HIS A 115 24.98 -8.85 -3.01
CA HIS A 115 23.54 -8.53 -3.07
C HIS A 115 22.70 -9.58 -2.34
N ALA A 116 22.95 -10.86 -2.61
CA ALA A 116 22.18 -11.95 -2.03
C ALA A 116 22.28 -12.02 -0.51
N LYS A 117 23.44 -11.67 0.08
CA LYS A 117 23.62 -11.64 1.54
C LYS A 117 23.03 -10.39 2.16
N ASP A 118 23.26 -9.23 1.56
CA ASP A 118 22.74 -7.96 2.05
C ASP A 118 21.20 -7.96 2.05
N THR A 119 20.59 -8.72 1.14
CA THR A 119 19.14 -8.74 0.94
C THR A 119 18.44 -10.07 1.27
N GLU A 120 19.13 -11.05 1.87
CA GLU A 120 18.57 -12.40 2.08
C GLU A 120 17.21 -12.36 2.80
N ARG A 121 17.13 -11.67 3.93
CA ARG A 121 15.90 -11.53 4.72
C ARG A 121 14.78 -10.87 3.91
N LEU A 122 15.13 -9.81 3.19
CA LEU A 122 14.19 -9.05 2.37
C LEU A 122 13.65 -9.91 1.21
N SER A 123 14.50 -10.74 0.61
CA SER A 123 14.09 -11.70 -0.41
C SER A 123 13.09 -12.70 0.13
N VAL A 124 13.30 -13.25 1.33
CA VAL A 124 12.36 -14.21 1.96
C VAL A 124 11.00 -13.56 2.21
N ILE A 125 10.98 -12.33 2.75
CA ILE A 125 9.71 -11.62 2.97
C ILE A 125 9.02 -11.36 1.62
N GLY A 126 9.77 -10.93 0.61
CA GLY A 126 9.24 -10.64 -0.73
C GLY A 126 8.68 -11.85 -1.46
N THR A 127 9.30 -13.02 -1.33
CA THR A 127 8.84 -14.24 -2.04
C THR A 127 7.82 -15.05 -1.26
N GLU A 128 7.94 -15.12 0.06
CA GLU A 128 7.14 -16.03 0.89
C GLU A 128 6.00 -15.35 1.65
N LEU A 129 6.09 -14.05 1.95
CA LEU A 129 5.14 -13.37 2.85
C LEU A 129 4.34 -12.23 2.19
N LEU A 130 4.94 -11.54 1.21
CA LEU A 130 4.37 -10.31 0.68
C LEU A 130 2.97 -10.53 0.04
N GLY A 131 2.72 -11.71 -0.52
CA GLY A 131 1.48 -12.05 -1.21
C GLY A 131 0.34 -12.53 -0.30
N ASP A 132 0.62 -12.95 0.93
CA ASP A 132 -0.36 -13.60 1.81
C ASP A 132 -0.45 -12.99 3.22
N THR A 133 0.54 -12.19 3.61
CA THR A 133 0.69 -11.61 4.94
C THR A 133 0.57 -10.09 4.87
N VAL A 134 -0.20 -9.51 5.77
CA VAL A 134 -0.30 -8.05 5.90
C VAL A 134 0.99 -7.52 6.51
N ILE A 135 1.63 -6.54 5.88
CA ILE A 135 2.75 -5.80 6.44
C ILE A 135 2.19 -4.50 6.98
N GLU A 136 2.43 -4.24 8.27
CA GLU A 136 1.94 -3.02 8.92
C GLU A 136 2.61 -1.78 8.34
N TRP A 137 1.91 -0.65 8.43
CA TRP A 137 2.49 0.64 8.05
C TRP A 137 3.52 1.11 9.10
N PRO A 138 4.71 1.60 8.71
CA PRO A 138 5.72 2.08 9.66
C PRO A 138 5.42 3.49 10.19
N ASP A 139 4.25 3.70 10.82
CA ASP A 139 3.85 4.98 11.43
C ASP A 139 4.74 5.43 12.61
N TYR A 140 5.54 4.52 13.15
CA TYR A 140 6.57 4.83 14.15
C TYR A 140 7.75 5.64 13.55
N LEU A 141 7.85 5.75 12.22
CA LEU A 141 8.84 6.56 11.52
C LEU A 141 8.24 7.89 11.04
N ALA A 142 8.96 8.99 11.29
CA ALA A 142 8.53 10.33 10.89
C ALA A 142 8.24 10.45 9.38
N ASN A 143 8.99 9.72 8.54
CA ASN A 143 8.81 9.65 7.08
C ASN A 143 7.39 9.26 6.64
N PHE A 144 6.67 8.54 7.50
CA PHE A 144 5.39 7.90 7.19
C PHE A 144 4.27 8.31 8.14
N GLN A 145 4.49 9.36 8.92
CA GLN A 145 3.47 9.99 9.76
C GLN A 145 2.66 11.00 8.95
N GLU A 146 1.34 11.03 9.22
CA GLU A 146 0.43 12.06 8.68
C GLU A 146 0.45 12.19 7.15
N CYS A 147 0.45 11.07 6.40
CA CYS A 147 0.34 11.10 4.94
C CYS A 147 -1.07 11.59 4.50
N HIS A 148 -1.29 12.90 4.47
CA HIS A 148 -2.57 13.54 4.18
C HIS A 148 -3.13 13.22 2.79
N HIS A 149 -2.24 12.98 1.82
CA HIS A 149 -2.60 12.61 0.46
C HIS A 149 -2.76 11.10 0.24
N ARG A 150 -2.56 10.28 1.29
CA ARG A 150 -2.56 8.80 1.20
C ARG A 150 -1.69 8.29 0.05
N ALA A 151 -0.51 8.88 -0.08
CA ALA A 151 0.46 8.55 -1.11
C ALA A 151 1.87 8.58 -0.52
N ALA A 152 2.71 7.67 -1.01
CA ALA A 152 4.11 7.61 -0.65
C ALA A 152 4.95 7.39 -1.90
N MET A 153 6.18 7.89 -1.85
CA MET A 153 7.11 7.84 -2.97
C MET A 153 8.50 7.49 -2.44
N CYS A 154 9.25 6.78 -3.26
CA CYS A 154 10.67 6.52 -3.09
C CYS A 154 11.43 7.10 -4.28
N CYS A 155 12.58 7.72 -4.02
CA CYS A 155 13.46 8.25 -5.05
C CYS A 155 14.91 7.84 -4.78
N TRP A 156 15.56 7.29 -5.80
CA TRP A 156 16.92 6.78 -5.73
C TRP A 156 17.84 7.51 -6.70
N THR A 157 19.09 7.66 -6.30
CA THR A 157 20.12 8.39 -7.08
C THR A 157 21.38 7.57 -7.32
N ALA A 158 21.39 6.30 -6.93
CA ALA A 158 22.52 5.40 -7.18
C ALA A 158 22.06 3.98 -7.46
N ASP A 159 22.88 3.26 -8.21
CA ASP A 159 22.76 1.84 -8.49
C ASP A 159 23.99 1.10 -7.93
N LYS A 160 23.76 0.30 -6.89
CA LYS A 160 24.81 -0.39 -6.12
C LYS A 160 25.13 -1.78 -6.67
N TYR A 161 24.16 -2.45 -7.28
CA TYR A 161 24.26 -3.87 -7.62
C TYR A 161 23.97 -4.06 -9.10
N ASN A 162 24.77 -4.85 -9.81
CA ASN A 162 24.50 -5.20 -11.22
C ASN A 162 23.29 -6.14 -11.35
N VAL A 163 22.11 -5.57 -11.13
CA VAL A 163 20.78 -6.15 -11.27
C VAL A 163 19.86 -5.07 -11.87
N GLY A 164 18.85 -5.46 -12.63
CA GLY A 164 17.93 -4.50 -13.25
C GLY A 164 18.55 -3.69 -14.40
N GLY A 165 18.15 -2.43 -14.51
CA GLY A 165 18.40 -1.59 -15.70
C GLY A 165 19.30 -0.37 -15.50
N GLY A 166 19.91 -0.22 -14.32
CA GLY A 166 20.86 0.88 -14.04
C GLY A 166 22.22 0.68 -14.71
N SER A 167 23.17 1.56 -14.40
CA SER A 167 24.50 1.58 -15.01
C SER A 167 25.53 0.72 -14.27
N CYS A 168 25.17 0.07 -13.16
CA CYS A 168 26.10 -0.78 -12.44
C CYS A 168 26.41 -2.07 -13.22
N THR A 169 27.70 -2.27 -13.56
CA THR A 169 28.15 -3.43 -14.36
C THR A 169 28.96 -4.46 -13.57
N SER A 170 29.23 -4.19 -12.28
CA SER A 170 29.95 -5.09 -11.38
C SER A 170 29.17 -5.32 -10.09
N ALA A 171 29.57 -6.29 -9.27
CA ALA A 171 29.07 -6.33 -7.90
C ALA A 171 29.66 -5.13 -7.14
N GLY A 172 28.81 -4.25 -6.58
CA GLY A 172 29.19 -3.11 -5.74
C GLY A 172 29.76 -1.93 -6.48
N CYS A 173 28.91 -1.21 -7.21
CA CYS A 173 29.28 0.04 -7.87
C CYS A 173 29.23 1.21 -6.88
N ALA A 174 30.30 1.99 -6.83
CA ALA A 174 30.35 3.23 -6.04
C ALA A 174 29.64 4.40 -6.75
N ASP A 175 29.74 4.41 -8.09
CA ASP A 175 29.31 5.47 -9.00
C ASP A 175 28.33 4.93 -10.06
N GLY A 176 27.52 3.91 -9.71
CA GLY A 176 26.45 3.45 -10.58
C GLY A 176 25.24 4.38 -10.47
N ASP A 177 24.59 4.62 -11.60
CA ASP A 177 23.42 5.48 -11.75
C ASP A 177 22.18 4.61 -11.95
N PRO A 178 21.03 4.96 -11.34
CA PRO A 178 19.79 4.26 -11.60
C PRO A 178 19.31 4.52 -13.04
N LEU A 179 18.37 3.71 -13.54
CA LEU A 179 17.68 4.04 -14.78
C LEU A 179 16.86 5.32 -14.58
N ASP A 180 17.31 6.40 -15.20
CA ASP A 180 16.67 7.70 -15.07
C ASP A 180 15.21 7.69 -15.54
N ASN A 181 14.33 8.29 -14.75
CA ASN A 181 12.91 8.44 -15.11
C ASN A 181 12.32 9.79 -14.74
N THR A 182 13.09 10.72 -14.17
CA THR A 182 12.53 11.93 -13.59
C THR A 182 13.59 12.99 -13.34
N ASP A 183 13.14 14.24 -13.34
CA ASP A 183 13.94 15.38 -12.94
C ASP A 183 13.48 15.84 -11.55
N VAL A 184 14.43 16.17 -10.69
CA VAL A 184 14.16 16.71 -9.34
C VAL A 184 14.03 18.22 -9.42
N CYS A 185 12.81 18.73 -9.43
CA CYS A 185 12.57 20.17 -9.57
C CYS A 185 13.11 20.95 -8.36
N HIS A 186 12.76 20.52 -7.15
CA HIS A 186 13.30 21.06 -5.91
C HIS A 186 13.04 20.15 -4.71
N VAL A 187 13.83 20.37 -3.66
CA VAL A 187 13.66 19.79 -2.34
C VAL A 187 13.39 20.92 -1.36
N ASP A 188 12.26 20.88 -0.66
CA ASP A 188 12.01 21.72 0.51
C ASP A 188 12.37 20.93 1.79
N MET A 189 13.53 21.25 2.35
CA MET A 189 14.11 20.55 3.51
C MET A 189 13.28 20.73 4.78
N LYS A 190 12.39 21.74 4.81
CA LYS A 190 11.46 21.93 5.92
C LYS A 190 10.43 20.79 6.00
N ASN A 191 10.13 20.13 4.90
CA ASN A 191 9.19 19.02 4.86
C ASN A 191 9.79 17.72 5.41
N SER A 192 11.13 17.62 5.45
CA SER A 192 11.85 16.43 5.92
C SER A 192 13.16 16.76 6.65
N PRO A 193 13.11 17.54 7.75
CA PRO A 193 14.31 18.09 8.39
C PRO A 193 15.24 17.02 8.98
N LEU A 194 14.71 15.84 9.31
CA LEU A 194 15.51 14.71 9.79
C LEU A 194 16.39 14.11 8.69
N ALA A 195 15.85 13.96 7.48
CA ALA A 195 16.59 13.48 6.31
C ALA A 195 17.54 14.55 5.78
N ALA A 196 17.12 15.82 5.80
CA ALA A 196 17.93 16.94 5.35
C ALA A 196 19.08 17.31 6.30
N HIS A 197 19.03 16.85 7.56
CA HIS A 197 19.92 17.26 8.65
C HIS A 197 19.99 18.79 8.86
N THR A 198 18.95 19.51 8.45
CA THR A 198 18.76 20.95 8.67
C THR A 198 17.29 21.22 8.97
N ARG A 199 17.00 22.32 9.66
CA ARG A 199 15.63 22.69 10.02
C ARG A 199 14.81 23.21 8.82
N ASP A 200 15.49 23.87 7.90
CA ASP A 200 14.88 24.58 6.77
C ASP A 200 15.95 24.78 5.68
N GLY A 201 15.51 24.96 4.45
CA GLY A 201 16.36 25.09 3.27
C GLY A 201 15.63 24.64 2.01
N VAL A 202 16.05 25.17 0.87
CA VAL A 202 15.56 24.72 -0.44
C VAL A 202 16.75 24.39 -1.32
N ALA A 203 16.76 23.20 -1.91
CA ALA A 203 17.66 22.84 -2.98
C ALA A 203 16.89 22.85 -4.30
N VAL A 204 17.48 23.43 -5.34
CA VAL A 204 16.91 23.50 -6.70
C VAL A 204 17.93 22.88 -7.63
N PHE A 205 17.47 22.03 -8.55
CA PHE A 205 18.34 21.33 -9.51
C PHE A 205 17.97 21.76 -10.93
N PRO A 206 18.63 22.80 -11.47
CA PRO A 206 18.31 23.30 -12.79
C PRO A 206 18.98 22.46 -13.89
N GLY A 207 18.20 22.02 -14.89
CA GLY A 207 18.71 21.36 -16.10
C GLY A 207 19.48 20.08 -15.78
N ASP A 208 18.83 19.18 -15.06
CA ASP A 208 19.28 17.82 -14.72
C ASP A 208 20.57 17.80 -13.86
N ALA A 209 20.79 18.86 -13.07
CA ALA A 209 21.96 19.01 -12.21
C ALA A 209 22.04 17.99 -11.05
N GLU A 210 20.93 17.34 -10.74
CA GLU A 210 20.80 16.23 -9.80
C GLU A 210 21.39 14.91 -10.32
N GLY A 211 21.57 14.79 -11.65
CA GLY A 211 21.96 13.55 -12.30
C GLY A 211 20.79 12.56 -12.45
N PRO A 212 21.07 11.29 -12.81
CA PRO A 212 20.02 10.30 -12.99
C PRO A 212 19.24 10.00 -11.69
N VAL A 213 17.91 10.13 -11.74
CA VAL A 213 17.04 9.82 -10.60
C VAL A 213 15.93 8.87 -11.02
N HIS A 214 15.64 7.90 -10.17
CA HIS A 214 14.49 7.03 -10.35
C HIS A 214 13.50 7.23 -9.21
N CYS A 215 12.30 7.70 -9.51
CA CYS A 215 11.21 7.78 -8.54
C CYS A 215 10.11 6.77 -8.86
N GLN A 216 9.61 6.09 -7.82
CA GLN A 216 8.45 5.21 -7.88
C GLN A 216 7.60 5.44 -6.64
N GLY A 217 6.28 5.49 -6.80
CA GLY A 217 5.35 5.67 -5.69
C GLY A 217 4.07 4.89 -5.86
N PHE A 218 3.20 5.04 -4.88
CA PHE A 218 1.88 4.44 -4.83
C PHE A 218 0.96 5.34 -4.01
N ALA A 219 -0.34 5.21 -4.24
CA ALA A 219 -1.36 5.76 -3.36
C ALA A 219 -2.37 4.68 -2.97
N TRP A 220 -3.12 4.93 -1.91
CA TRP A 220 -4.10 3.98 -1.38
C TRP A 220 -5.43 4.67 -1.08
N ASP A 221 -6.52 3.89 -1.15
CA ASP A 221 -7.85 4.27 -0.70
C ASP A 221 -8.09 3.83 0.75
N GLU A 222 -9.18 4.27 1.36
CA GLU A 222 -9.60 3.84 2.72
C GLU A 222 -9.77 2.33 2.83
N LYS A 223 -10.31 1.71 1.78
CA LYS A 223 -10.49 0.26 1.71
C LYS A 223 -9.17 -0.52 1.64
N ASP A 224 -8.09 0.12 1.15
CA ASP A 224 -6.76 -0.47 0.97
C ASP A 224 -5.78 -0.06 2.08
N GLU A 225 -6.28 0.71 3.07
CA GLU A 225 -5.53 1.32 4.15
C GLU A 225 -4.68 0.29 4.93
N MET A 226 -5.15 -0.94 5.07
CA MET A 226 -4.39 -2.00 5.75
C MET A 226 -3.23 -2.57 4.92
N PHE A 227 -3.28 -2.46 3.59
CA PHE A 227 -2.29 -3.04 2.67
C PHE A 227 -1.23 -2.04 2.25
N ARG A 228 -1.32 -0.78 2.69
CA ARG A 228 -0.33 0.25 2.36
C ARG A 228 1.10 -0.11 2.80
N GLY A 229 1.26 -0.88 3.88
CA GLY A 229 2.58 -1.39 4.29
C GLY A 229 3.14 -2.44 3.33
N ASN A 230 2.28 -3.28 2.74
CA ASN A 230 2.64 -4.18 1.65
C ASN A 230 3.07 -3.40 0.41
N ALA A 231 2.32 -2.35 0.04
CA ALA A 231 2.65 -1.48 -1.09
C ALA A 231 4.00 -0.77 -0.89
N LEU A 232 4.26 -0.25 0.31
CA LEU A 232 5.55 0.34 0.66
C LEU A 232 6.67 -0.68 0.52
N PHE A 233 6.51 -1.86 1.11
CA PHE A 233 7.51 -2.92 1.00
C PHE A 233 7.77 -3.27 -0.47
N HIS A 234 6.72 -3.43 -1.28
CA HIS A 234 6.85 -3.72 -2.70
C HIS A 234 7.69 -2.66 -3.44
N VAL A 235 7.38 -1.38 -3.26
CA VAL A 235 8.10 -0.29 -3.94
C VAL A 235 9.56 -0.22 -3.50
N VAL A 236 9.82 -0.25 -2.18
CA VAL A 236 11.19 -0.19 -1.63
C VAL A 236 12.01 -1.39 -2.12
N MET A 237 11.42 -2.60 -2.09
CA MET A 237 12.11 -3.82 -2.51
C MET A 237 12.31 -3.90 -4.01
N LYS A 238 11.40 -3.39 -4.83
CA LYS A 238 11.62 -3.34 -6.27
C LYS A 238 12.82 -2.45 -6.60
N GLY A 239 12.98 -1.32 -5.90
CA GLY A 239 14.18 -0.50 -5.97
C GLY A 239 15.45 -1.29 -5.61
N LEU A 240 15.51 -1.83 -4.39
CA LEU A 240 16.73 -2.45 -3.87
C LEU A 240 17.01 -3.87 -4.42
N LEU A 241 16.02 -4.77 -4.39
CA LEU A 241 16.17 -6.18 -4.76
C LEU A 241 16.21 -6.38 -6.27
N SER A 242 15.27 -5.75 -6.99
CA SER A 242 15.14 -5.98 -8.44
C SER A 242 16.05 -5.10 -9.26
N ASN A 243 16.30 -3.86 -8.79
CA ASN A 243 17.02 -2.86 -9.56
C ASN A 243 18.36 -2.43 -8.95
N GLY A 244 18.67 -2.81 -7.71
CA GLY A 244 19.92 -2.43 -7.06
C GLY A 244 19.98 -0.94 -6.65
N TYR A 245 18.85 -0.24 -6.70
CA TYR A 245 18.78 1.19 -6.47
C TYR A 245 18.88 1.55 -4.98
N THR A 246 19.67 2.58 -4.70
CA THR A 246 20.08 3.01 -3.36
C THR A 246 20.26 4.53 -3.31
N ARG A 247 20.52 5.05 -2.11
CA ARG A 247 20.70 6.48 -1.78
C ARG A 247 19.44 7.32 -2.00
N ASN A 248 19.40 8.44 -1.31
CA ASN A 248 18.34 9.44 -1.39
C ASN A 248 18.78 10.63 -2.23
N VAL A 249 17.79 11.37 -2.74
CA VAL A 249 18.01 12.71 -3.28
C VAL A 249 18.57 13.62 -2.17
N PRO A 250 19.66 14.38 -2.41
CA PRO A 250 20.26 15.24 -1.40
C PRO A 250 19.25 16.21 -0.76
N GLY A 251 19.13 16.13 0.56
CA GLY A 251 18.20 16.98 1.33
C GLY A 251 16.79 16.40 1.51
N ALA A 252 16.50 15.25 0.93
CA ALA A 252 15.21 14.56 1.04
C ALA A 252 15.38 13.13 1.56
N PRO A 253 14.34 12.48 2.09
CA PRO A 253 14.41 11.06 2.42
C PRO A 253 14.47 10.20 1.16
N MET A 254 14.92 8.95 1.31
CA MET A 254 14.87 7.95 0.23
C MET A 254 13.42 7.55 -0.06
N CYS A 255 12.62 7.36 1.00
CA CYS A 255 11.18 7.17 0.88
C CYS A 255 10.42 7.88 2.01
N GLY A 256 9.20 8.29 1.72
CA GLY A 256 8.29 8.90 2.69
C GLY A 256 6.91 9.13 2.10
N CYS A 257 6.00 9.70 2.90
CA CYS A 257 4.79 10.30 2.37
C CYS A 257 5.17 11.33 1.30
N VAL A 258 4.37 11.46 0.24
CA VAL A 258 4.69 12.31 -0.92
C VAL A 258 4.96 13.77 -0.53
N GLU A 259 4.37 14.25 0.57
CA GLU A 259 4.53 15.59 1.12
C GLU A 259 5.94 15.86 1.66
N GLN A 260 6.67 14.81 2.04
CA GLN A 260 8.03 14.87 2.58
C GLN A 260 9.11 14.61 1.52
N MET A 261 8.69 14.20 0.32
CA MET A 261 9.54 13.85 -0.81
C MET A 261 9.85 15.08 -1.68
N PRO A 262 10.88 15.04 -2.54
CA PRO A 262 11.13 16.09 -3.53
C PRO A 262 9.94 16.26 -4.46
N VAL A 263 9.81 17.47 -5.01
CA VAL A 263 8.94 17.70 -6.16
C VAL A 263 9.70 17.27 -7.41
N VAL A 264 9.08 16.39 -8.20
CA VAL A 264 9.72 15.72 -9.33
C VAL A 264 8.87 15.85 -10.60
N SER A 265 9.48 15.71 -11.78
CA SER A 265 8.72 15.76 -13.04
C SER A 265 7.87 14.50 -13.27
N HIS A 266 8.35 13.34 -12.83
CA HIS A 266 7.67 12.05 -13.02
C HIS A 266 7.92 11.06 -11.87
N ALA A 267 6.97 10.16 -11.62
CA ALA A 267 7.14 9.03 -10.72
C ALA A 267 6.37 7.81 -11.24
N VAL A 268 7.07 6.68 -11.40
CA VAL A 268 6.42 5.43 -11.80
C VAL A 268 5.39 5.04 -10.74
N CYS A 269 4.20 4.66 -11.18
CA CYS A 269 3.12 4.28 -10.27
C CYS A 269 3.10 2.77 -10.01
N SER A 270 2.82 2.41 -8.77
CA SER A 270 2.44 1.06 -8.34
C SER A 270 1.08 1.10 -7.66
N ASN A 271 0.26 0.09 -7.94
CA ASN A 271 -1.02 -0.13 -7.28
C ASN A 271 -1.03 -1.50 -6.61
N THR A 272 -1.89 -1.66 -5.61
CA THR A 272 -2.10 -2.94 -4.92
C THR A 272 -3.44 -3.53 -5.34
N ASP A 273 -3.42 -4.79 -5.74
CA ASP A 273 -4.60 -5.55 -6.14
C ASP A 273 -4.78 -6.69 -5.13
N VAL A 274 -5.90 -6.65 -4.41
CA VAL A 274 -6.19 -7.56 -3.30
C VAL A 274 -7.38 -8.44 -3.62
N ASN A 275 -7.26 -9.71 -3.27
CA ASN A 275 -8.38 -10.64 -3.19
C ASN A 275 -8.40 -11.31 -1.81
N LEU A 276 -9.50 -11.08 -1.08
CA LEU A 276 -9.76 -11.63 0.24
C LEU A 276 -10.75 -12.78 0.15
N GLN A 277 -10.42 -13.87 0.83
CA GLN A 277 -11.34 -14.95 1.12
C GLN A 277 -12.01 -14.68 2.47
N VAL A 278 -13.22 -14.12 2.41
CA VAL A 278 -14.02 -13.76 3.58
C VAL A 278 -15.03 -14.86 3.87
N THR A 279 -15.08 -15.31 5.13
CA THR A 279 -16.10 -16.23 5.61
C THR A 279 -17.05 -15.49 6.54
N LEU A 280 -18.31 -15.43 6.16
CA LEU A 280 -19.40 -14.92 6.97
C LEU A 280 -20.04 -16.08 7.72
N VAL A 281 -20.21 -15.96 9.03
CA VAL A 281 -20.88 -16.97 9.86
C VAL A 281 -22.02 -16.28 10.61
N LYS A 282 -23.24 -16.81 10.46
CA LYS A 282 -24.43 -16.33 11.18
C LYS A 282 -25.25 -17.52 11.66
N GLU A 283 -25.12 -17.84 12.94
CA GLU A 283 -25.94 -18.86 13.60
C GLU A 283 -27.29 -18.27 14.03
N LEU A 284 -28.30 -19.12 14.23
CA LEU A 284 -29.63 -18.69 14.68
C LEU A 284 -29.50 -17.96 16.03
N GLU A 285 -30.06 -16.75 16.13
CA GLU A 285 -30.01 -15.88 17.32
C GLU A 285 -28.62 -15.34 17.71
N GLU A 286 -27.58 -15.59 16.91
CA GLU A 286 -26.24 -15.01 17.11
C GLU A 286 -25.96 -13.81 16.20
N GLU A 287 -25.01 -12.97 16.63
CA GLU A 287 -24.49 -11.92 15.76
C GLU A 287 -23.68 -12.49 14.60
N LEU A 288 -23.67 -11.76 13.48
CA LEU A 288 -22.77 -12.03 12.36
C LEU A 288 -21.31 -12.06 12.86
N ARG A 289 -20.54 -13.03 12.40
CA ARG A 289 -19.09 -13.09 12.55
C ARG A 289 -18.44 -13.09 11.17
N ILE A 290 -17.34 -12.38 11.05
CA ILE A 290 -16.60 -12.22 9.80
C ILE A 290 -15.18 -12.74 10.06
N TYR A 291 -14.71 -13.63 9.20
CA TYR A 291 -13.35 -14.17 9.24
C TYR A 291 -12.66 -13.90 7.92
N ILE A 292 -11.40 -13.48 7.96
CA ILE A 292 -10.57 -13.31 6.77
C ILE A 292 -9.57 -14.46 6.75
N GLY A 293 -9.85 -15.47 5.94
CA GLY A 293 -9.06 -16.69 5.89
C GLY A 293 -7.81 -16.53 5.01
N GLY A 294 -8.03 -16.26 3.72
CA GLY A 294 -6.98 -16.13 2.72
C GLY A 294 -6.84 -14.70 2.21
N LYS A 295 -5.61 -14.28 1.94
CA LYS A 295 -5.29 -13.01 1.29
C LYS A 295 -4.42 -13.34 0.09
N ASN A 296 -4.74 -12.75 -1.05
CA ASN A 296 -3.89 -12.75 -2.23
C ASN A 296 -3.64 -11.30 -2.60
N ILE A 297 -2.43 -10.85 -2.30
CA ILE A 297 -1.98 -9.48 -2.50
C ILE A 297 -1.02 -9.50 -3.69
N SER A 298 -1.33 -8.69 -4.69
CA SER A 298 -0.52 -8.52 -5.89
C SER A 298 -0.31 -7.04 -6.18
N PHE A 299 0.66 -6.74 -7.03
CA PHE A 299 1.04 -5.35 -7.33
C PHE A 299 1.09 -5.14 -8.83
N GLY A 300 0.45 -4.07 -9.28
CA GLY A 300 0.47 -3.62 -10.65
C GLY A 300 1.39 -2.41 -10.85
N ASN A 301 1.35 -1.86 -12.06
CA ASN A 301 2.09 -0.68 -12.48
C ASN A 301 1.16 0.44 -12.96
N CYS A 302 -0.08 0.49 -12.45
CA CYS A 302 -1.05 1.54 -12.76
C CYS A 302 -1.27 1.75 -14.27
N ASP A 303 -1.36 0.66 -15.04
CA ASP A 303 -1.47 0.67 -16.50
C ASP A 303 -0.32 1.43 -17.22
N GLY A 304 0.83 1.58 -16.55
CA GLY A 304 1.99 2.32 -17.05
C GLY A 304 1.85 3.84 -17.00
N LYS A 305 0.86 4.37 -16.26
CA LYS A 305 0.71 5.81 -16.05
C LYS A 305 1.64 6.33 -14.94
N ASP A 306 1.88 7.64 -14.99
CA ASP A 306 2.50 8.39 -13.91
C ASP A 306 1.63 8.34 -12.63
N LEU A 307 2.26 8.46 -11.47
CA LEU A 307 1.61 8.45 -10.17
C LEU A 307 0.51 9.52 -10.03
N ALA A 308 0.78 10.75 -10.44
CA ALA A 308 -0.20 11.83 -10.36
C ALA A 308 -1.31 11.68 -11.41
N ASP A 309 -0.98 11.17 -12.59
CA ASP A 309 -1.98 10.92 -13.64
C ASP A 309 -2.96 9.79 -13.27
N TYR A 310 -2.46 8.71 -12.67
CA TYR A 310 -3.31 7.60 -12.26
C TYR A 310 -4.21 7.98 -11.06
N HIS A 311 -3.68 8.78 -10.13
CA HIS A 311 -4.38 9.24 -8.94
C HIS A 311 -4.73 10.74 -8.98
N ALA A 312 -5.27 11.19 -10.11
CA ALA A 312 -5.59 12.60 -10.35
C ALA A 312 -6.60 13.20 -9.35
N ASP A 313 -7.38 12.35 -8.67
CA ASP A 313 -8.33 12.73 -7.62
C ASP A 313 -7.66 13.15 -6.29
N ARG A 314 -6.36 12.86 -6.12
CA ARG A 314 -5.64 13.03 -4.84
C ARG A 314 -4.83 14.32 -4.74
N GLY A 315 -4.80 15.17 -5.76
CA GLY A 315 -4.05 16.43 -5.69
C GLY A 315 -2.53 16.22 -5.69
N LEU A 316 -2.04 15.19 -6.39
CA LEU A 316 -0.62 14.83 -6.44
C LEU A 316 0.19 15.66 -7.45
N GLU A 317 -0.48 16.42 -8.31
CA GLU A 317 0.12 17.25 -9.37
C GLU A 317 1.05 18.36 -8.85
N LYS A 318 1.01 18.65 -7.55
CA LYS A 318 1.94 19.58 -6.89
C LYS A 318 3.25 18.94 -6.44
N PHE A 319 3.31 17.60 -6.41
CA PHE A 319 4.48 16.82 -6.04
C PHE A 319 5.10 16.11 -7.24
N VAL A 320 4.26 15.70 -8.20
CA VAL A 320 4.70 15.16 -9.50
C VAL A 320 4.13 16.06 -10.59
N VAL A 321 4.98 16.93 -11.17
CA VAL A 321 4.54 18.14 -11.91
C VAL A 321 4.57 17.98 -13.43
N GLY A 322 5.03 16.84 -13.96
CA GLY A 322 5.20 16.59 -15.41
C GLY A 322 6.44 17.26 -16.01
N ASP A 323 6.78 18.49 -15.59
CA ASP A 323 7.95 19.25 -16.05
C ASP A 323 8.38 20.31 -15.03
N CYS A 324 9.67 20.34 -14.72
CA CYS A 324 10.29 21.30 -13.80
C CYS A 324 10.43 22.73 -14.37
N SER A 325 10.15 22.93 -15.65
CA SER A 325 10.20 24.25 -16.31
C SER A 325 9.11 25.21 -15.84
N SER A 326 7.99 24.67 -15.34
CA SER A 326 6.90 25.46 -14.81
C SER A 326 7.25 25.87 -13.37
N GLY A 327 7.71 27.12 -13.21
CA GLY A 327 8.15 27.71 -11.94
C GLY A 327 7.08 27.87 -10.85
N TYR A 328 6.18 26.89 -10.67
CA TYR A 328 5.19 26.87 -9.60
C TYR A 328 5.80 26.72 -8.20
N GLY A 329 7.08 26.31 -8.08
CA GLY A 329 7.83 26.26 -6.81
C GLY A 329 8.72 27.47 -6.53
N LEU A 330 9.24 28.14 -7.57
CA LEU A 330 10.19 29.26 -7.37
C LEU A 330 9.50 30.52 -6.83
N GLU A 331 8.27 30.82 -7.27
CA GLU A 331 7.57 32.02 -6.77
C GLU A 331 7.14 31.91 -5.29
N ARG A 332 7.01 30.71 -4.70
CA ARG A 332 6.75 30.59 -3.24
C ARG A 332 8.04 30.52 -2.43
N SER A 333 9.07 29.83 -2.92
CA SER A 333 10.35 29.71 -2.21
C SER A 333 11.15 31.02 -2.21
N ILE A 334 11.09 31.82 -3.28
CA ILE A 334 11.73 33.15 -3.34
C ILE A 334 11.06 34.15 -2.39
N TYR A 335 9.75 34.01 -2.12
CA TYR A 335 9.07 34.88 -1.16
C TYR A 335 9.33 34.51 0.31
N LEU A 336 9.68 33.25 0.60
CA LEU A 336 10.04 32.80 1.95
C LEU A 336 11.53 33.05 2.26
N ALA A 337 12.41 32.95 1.27
CA ALA A 337 13.80 33.36 1.38
C ALA A 337 13.95 34.82 0.97
N GLY A 338 13.68 35.77 1.89
CA GLY A 338 13.67 37.23 1.66
C GLY A 338 14.93 37.84 1.03
N LEU A 339 15.18 37.58 -0.25
CA LEU A 339 16.34 38.02 -1.02
C LEU A 339 15.92 38.37 -2.46
N VAL A 340 14.98 39.29 -2.62
CA VAL A 340 14.97 40.18 -3.79
C VAL A 340 14.59 41.59 -3.35
N LYS A 341 15.60 42.40 -2.99
CA LYS A 341 15.49 43.85 -3.17
C LYS A 341 15.55 44.09 -4.68
N LYS A 342 14.42 44.48 -5.27
CA LYS A 342 14.39 45.15 -6.57
C LYS A 342 14.95 46.57 -6.35
N ASP A 343 16.14 46.81 -6.87
CA ASP A 343 16.48 48.11 -7.46
C ASP A 343 16.10 48.06 -8.95
#